data_AF-A0A938JLE4-F1
#
_entry.id   AF-A0A938JLE4-F1
#
_cell.length_a   1.000
_cell.length_b   1.000
_cell.length_c   1.000
_cell.angle_alpha   90.00
_cell.angle_beta   90.00
_cell.angle_gamma   90.00
#
_symmetry.space_group_name_H-M   'P 1'
#
loop_
_entity.id
_entity.type
_entity.pdbx_description
1 polymer ?
#
loop_
_entity_poly.entity_id
_entity_poly.type
_entity_poly.pdbx_seq_one_letter_code
_entity_poly.pdbx_strand_id
1 'polypeptide(L)'
;MRHWILNSEFWLGLRQDTDILAIIKILQDPLLRGIPPALTLYEDNFDDYYQIKIENGSGADWGYNDDQYIFSKIKKAIEVSTGLYEIVGDGVLEYEEVDDFLSLLHEVYEAY
;
A
#
# COMPACT_ATOMS: atom_id res chain seq x y z
N MET A 1 -14.98 18.19 -17.87
CA MET A 1 -14.10 17.32 -18.67
C MET A 1 -14.36 15.88 -18.25
N ARG A 2 -13.96 14.88 -19.03
CA ARG A 2 -13.93 13.50 -18.51
C ARG A 2 -12.65 13.38 -17.69
N HIS A 3 -12.74 12.70 -16.56
CA HIS A 3 -11.63 12.38 -15.65
C HIS A 3 -11.63 10.86 -15.46
N TRP A 4 -10.48 10.28 -15.13
CA TRP A 4 -10.41 8.91 -14.65
C TRP A 4 -9.66 8.88 -13.32
N ILE A 5 -10.01 7.90 -12.51
CA ILE A 5 -9.47 7.68 -11.17
C ILE A 5 -9.29 6.16 -11.03
N LEU A 6 -8.09 5.73 -10.68
CA LEU A 6 -7.73 4.37 -10.31
C LEU A 6 -7.45 4.35 -8.81
N ASN A 7 -8.43 3.89 -8.03
CA ASN A 7 -8.24 3.62 -6.62
C ASN A 7 -7.60 2.24 -6.45
N SER A 8 -6.68 2.11 -5.50
CA SER A 8 -6.17 0.80 -5.07
C SER A 8 -6.20 0.69 -3.55
N GLU A 9 -6.42 -0.53 -3.09
CA GLU A 9 -6.40 -0.88 -1.68
C GLU A 9 -5.45 -2.05 -1.50
N PHE A 10 -4.58 -1.95 -0.50
CA PHE A 10 -3.70 -3.03 -0.08
C PHE A 10 -3.98 -3.37 1.39
N TRP A 11 -4.08 -4.67 1.66
CA TRP A 11 -4.33 -5.20 2.99
C TRP A 11 -3.09 -5.95 3.45
N LEU A 12 -2.48 -5.43 4.50
CA LEU A 12 -1.29 -5.99 5.12
C LEU A 12 -1.71 -6.74 6.39
N GLY A 13 -1.83 -8.06 6.28
CA GLY A 13 -2.01 -8.95 7.42
C GLY A 13 -0.65 -9.31 8.01
N LEU A 14 -0.52 -9.13 9.33
CA LEU A 14 0.71 -9.38 10.06
C LEU A 14 0.41 -10.18 11.33
N ARG A 15 1.26 -11.15 11.62
CA ARG A 15 1.17 -11.99 12.80
C ARG A 15 1.40 -11.22 14.08
N GLN A 16 0.91 -11.78 15.18
CA GLN A 16 1.03 -11.17 16.52
C GLN A 16 2.50 -10.95 16.96
N ASP A 17 3.44 -11.77 16.47
CA ASP A 17 4.86 -11.70 16.76
C ASP A 17 5.66 -10.72 15.87
N THR A 18 4.99 -9.98 14.99
CA THR A 18 5.60 -8.91 14.19
C THR A 18 6.18 -7.80 15.07
N ASP A 19 7.34 -7.25 14.69
CA ASP A 19 7.95 -6.13 15.39
C ASP A 19 7.03 -4.90 15.35
N ILE A 20 6.60 -4.44 16.53
CA ILE A 20 5.73 -3.28 16.65
C ILE A 20 6.38 -1.99 16.12
N LEU A 21 7.71 -1.91 16.12
CA LEU A 21 8.41 -0.77 15.52
C LEU A 21 8.25 -0.76 14.00
N ALA A 22 8.13 -1.92 13.36
CA ALA A 22 7.85 -2.01 11.92
C ALA A 22 6.45 -1.45 11.61
N ILE A 23 5.46 -1.84 12.41
CA ILE A 23 4.08 -1.35 12.32
C ILE A 23 4.04 0.18 12.51
N ILE A 24 4.68 0.69 13.58
CA ILE A 24 4.70 2.13 13.87
C ILE A 24 5.36 2.90 12.73
N LYS A 25 6.44 2.38 12.15
CA LYS A 25 7.14 3.02 11.04
C LYS A 25 6.25 3.17 9.81
N ILE A 26 5.45 2.16 9.47
CA ILE A 26 4.45 2.27 8.40
C ILE A 26 3.38 3.32 8.72
N LEU A 27 2.80 3.27 9.92
CA LEU A 27 1.72 4.18 10.33
C LEU A 27 2.17 5.65 10.41
N GLN A 28 3.47 5.90 10.62
CA GLN A 28 4.03 7.24 10.73
C GLN A 28 4.70 7.75 9.44
N ASP A 29 4.62 7.00 8.35
CA ASP A 29 5.23 7.41 7.09
C ASP A 29 4.69 8.78 6.63
N PRO A 30 5.57 9.76 6.39
CA PRO A 30 5.14 11.12 6.09
C PRO A 30 4.46 11.26 4.73
N LEU A 31 4.75 10.39 3.76
CA LEU A 31 4.11 10.43 2.44
C LEU A 31 2.66 9.93 2.52
N LEU A 32 2.38 8.97 3.41
CA LEU A 32 1.03 8.44 3.60
C LEU A 32 0.07 9.38 4.35
N ARG A 33 0.49 10.58 4.76
CA ARG A 33 -0.36 11.51 5.54
C ARG A 33 -1.61 12.00 4.83
N GLY A 34 -1.60 12.00 3.49
CA GLY A 34 -2.76 12.40 2.70
C GLY A 34 -3.94 11.43 2.83
N ILE A 35 -3.64 10.13 2.89
CA ILE A 35 -4.60 9.05 3.13
C ILE A 35 -3.94 8.08 4.14
N PRO A 36 -4.00 8.38 5.45
CA PRO A 36 -3.29 7.63 6.46
C PRO A 36 -3.73 6.15 6.49
N PRO A 37 -2.79 5.21 6.68
CA PRO A 37 -3.15 3.81 6.84
C PRO A 37 -3.99 3.58 8.10
N ALA A 38 -4.89 2.61 8.05
CA ALA A 38 -5.73 2.23 9.18
C ALA A 38 -5.26 0.90 9.77
N LEU A 39 -4.99 0.86 11.08
CA LEU A 39 -4.68 -0.37 11.80
C LEU A 39 -5.94 -0.94 12.47
N THR A 40 -6.20 -2.23 12.25
CA THR A 40 -7.22 -3.02 12.95
C THR A 40 -6.55 -4.21 13.64
N LEU A 41 -7.01 -4.57 14.83
CA LEU A 41 -6.53 -5.76 15.56
C LEU A 41 -7.59 -6.87 15.49
N TYR A 42 -7.18 -8.07 15.09
CA TYR A 42 -8.01 -9.27 15.13
C TYR A 42 -7.49 -10.20 16.20
N GLU A 43 -7.95 -10.01 17.44
CA GLU A 43 -7.46 -10.75 18.61
C GLU A 43 -7.62 -12.27 18.49
N ASP A 44 -8.59 -12.73 17.69
CA ASP A 44 -8.89 -14.14 17.46
C ASP A 44 -8.10 -14.76 16.28
N ASN A 45 -7.29 -13.99 15.55
CA ASN A 45 -6.50 -14.48 14.41
C ASN A 45 -5.01 -14.23 14.64
N PHE A 46 -4.27 -15.26 15.06
CA PHE A 46 -2.82 -15.16 15.29
C PHE A 46 -2.04 -14.82 14.03
N ASP A 47 -2.49 -15.33 12.87
CA ASP A 47 -1.80 -15.21 11.59
C ASP A 47 -2.03 -13.84 10.92
N ASP A 48 -3.15 -13.17 11.20
CA ASP A 48 -3.46 -11.79 10.76
C ASP A 48 -3.85 -10.88 11.92
N TYR A 49 -3.08 -10.94 13.02
CA TYR A 49 -3.41 -10.20 14.25
C TYR A 49 -3.44 -8.68 14.02
N TYR A 50 -2.44 -8.13 13.33
CA TYR A 50 -2.42 -6.74 12.91
C TYR A 50 -2.81 -6.66 11.44
N GLN A 51 -3.90 -5.96 11.14
CA GLN A 51 -4.32 -5.69 9.78
C GLN A 51 -4.15 -4.19 9.48
N ILE A 52 -3.23 -3.86 8.59
CA ILE A 52 -3.05 -2.48 8.11
C ILE A 52 -3.72 -2.35 6.75
N LYS A 53 -4.75 -1.50 6.65
CA LYS A 53 -5.35 -1.08 5.38
C LYS A 53 -4.60 0.12 4.85
N ILE A 54 -4.10 0.02 3.63
CA ILE A 54 -3.50 1.13 2.90
C ILE A 54 -4.38 1.44 1.70
N GLU A 55 -4.80 2.68 1.59
CA GLU A 55 -5.61 3.18 0.49
C GLU A 55 -4.79 4.21 -0.29
N ASN A 56 -4.87 4.14 -1.61
CA ASN A 56 -4.31 5.16 -2.48
C ASN A 56 -5.16 5.29 -3.74
N GLY A 57 -4.80 6.26 -4.57
CA GLY A 57 -5.06 6.09 -5.98
C GLY A 57 -4.48 7.20 -6.82
N SER A 58 -4.45 6.96 -8.12
CA SER A 58 -4.01 7.92 -9.12
C SER A 58 -5.15 8.35 -10.03
N GLY A 59 -5.07 9.53 -10.62
CA GLY A 59 -6.09 10.02 -11.52
C GLY A 59 -5.57 11.13 -12.42
N ALA A 60 -6.20 11.28 -13.59
CA ALA A 60 -5.84 12.35 -14.50
C ALA A 60 -6.97 12.75 -15.44
N ASP A 61 -6.78 13.90 -16.07
CA ASP A 61 -7.63 14.39 -17.14
C ASP A 61 -7.37 13.61 -18.43
N TRP A 62 -8.45 13.24 -19.11
CA TRP A 62 -8.35 12.59 -20.43
C TRP A 62 -7.78 13.53 -21.52
N GLY A 63 -7.67 14.83 -21.25
CA GLY A 63 -7.17 15.81 -22.22
C GLY A 63 -5.66 15.79 -22.45
N TYR A 64 -4.90 15.15 -21.55
CA TYR A 64 -3.43 15.19 -21.54
C TYR A 64 -2.75 13.82 -21.66
N ASN A 65 -3.51 12.73 -21.48
CA ASN A 65 -2.97 11.38 -21.43
C ASN A 65 -3.70 10.47 -22.41
N ASP A 66 -2.95 9.69 -23.20
CA ASP A 66 -3.51 8.69 -24.09
C ASP A 66 -3.87 7.40 -23.32
N ASP A 67 -4.56 6.48 -24.00
CA ASP A 67 -4.94 5.19 -23.41
C ASP A 67 -3.70 4.39 -22.94
N GLN A 68 -2.55 4.54 -23.61
CA GLN A 68 -1.32 3.83 -23.22
C GLN A 68 -0.81 4.29 -21.85
N TYR A 69 -0.89 5.58 -21.55
CA TYR A 69 -0.57 6.10 -20.23
C TYR A 69 -1.45 5.48 -19.14
N ILE A 70 -2.76 5.39 -19.38
CA ILE A 70 -3.71 4.78 -18.43
C ILE A 70 -3.38 3.29 -18.23
N PHE A 71 -3.15 2.55 -19.31
CA PHE A 71 -2.70 1.15 -19.23
C PHE A 71 -1.41 0.99 -18.43
N SER A 72 -0.46 1.92 -18.58
CA SER A 72 0.81 1.87 -17.84
C SER A 72 0.61 2.07 -16.33
N LYS A 73 -0.31 2.96 -15.93
CA LYS A 73 -0.67 3.20 -14.52
C LYS A 73 -1.33 1.97 -13.89
N ILE A 74 -2.27 1.34 -14.60
CA ILE A 74 -2.90 0.08 -14.14
C ILE A 74 -1.84 -1.02 -13.99
N LYS A 75 -0.97 -1.19 -14.98
CA LYS A 75 0.09 -2.20 -14.94
C LYS A 75 1.01 -1.99 -13.74
N LYS A 76 1.43 -0.74 -13.50
CA LYS A 76 2.30 -0.39 -12.38
C LYS A 76 1.63 -0.68 -11.03
N ALA A 77 0.34 -0.37 -10.88
CA ALA A 77 -0.41 -0.69 -9.66
C ALA A 77 -0.43 -2.20 -9.36
N ILE A 78 -0.61 -3.04 -10.39
CA ILE A 78 -0.59 -4.50 -10.25
C ILE A 78 0.82 -5.01 -9.91
N GLU A 79 1.85 -4.50 -10.60
CA GLU A 79 3.25 -4.86 -10.34
C GLU A 79 3.66 -4.52 -8.90
N VAL A 80 3.33 -3.32 -8.43
CA VAL A 80 3.60 -2.91 -7.05
C VAL A 80 2.85 -3.78 -6.05
N SER A 81 1.55 -4.01 -6.27
CA SER A 81 0.75 -4.86 -5.37
C SER A 81 1.33 -6.28 -5.26
N THR A 82 1.86 -6.81 -6.36
CA THR A 82 2.53 -8.12 -6.38
C THR A 82 3.82 -8.08 -5.57
N GLY A 83 4.66 -7.06 -5.76
CA GLY A 83 5.91 -6.94 -5.00
C GLY A 83 5.69 -6.67 -3.51
N LEU A 84 4.64 -5.93 -3.13
CA LEU A 84 4.27 -5.75 -1.72
C LEU A 84 3.88 -7.10 -1.10
N TYR A 85 3.17 -7.95 -1.83
CA TYR A 85 2.85 -9.30 -1.36
C TYR A 85 4.10 -10.19 -1.24
N GLU A 86 5.06 -10.06 -2.15
CA GLU A 86 6.33 -10.81 -2.07
C GLU A 86 7.16 -10.45 -0.84
N ILE A 87 7.16 -9.16 -0.43
CA ILE A 87 7.88 -8.72 0.77
C ILE A 87 7.24 -9.29 2.04
N VAL A 88 5.91 -9.35 2.11
CA VAL A 88 5.19 -9.72 3.35
C VAL A 88 4.67 -11.17 3.32
N GLY A 89 5.07 -11.98 2.34
CA GLY A 89 4.41 -13.24 2.00
C GLY A 89 4.21 -14.25 3.14
N ASP A 90 5.00 -14.18 4.21
CA ASP A 90 4.94 -15.07 5.38
C ASP A 90 4.15 -14.47 6.57
N GLY A 91 3.51 -13.32 6.39
CA GLY A 91 2.75 -12.62 7.43
C GLY A 91 3.63 -12.05 8.55
N VAL A 92 4.94 -11.94 8.33
CA VAL A 92 5.88 -11.25 9.22
C VAL A 92 6.58 -10.19 8.39
N LEU A 93 6.69 -8.99 8.95
CA LEU A 93 7.49 -7.92 8.37
C LEU A 93 8.56 -7.50 9.36
N GLU A 94 9.82 -7.76 9.02
CA GLU A 94 10.95 -7.33 9.83
C GLU A 94 11.18 -5.82 9.69
N TYR A 95 11.71 -5.19 10.73
CA TYR A 95 11.92 -3.74 10.73
C TYR A 95 12.80 -3.24 9.57
N GLU A 96 13.76 -4.05 9.14
CA GLU A 96 14.66 -3.76 8.01
C GLU A 96 13.96 -3.81 6.65
N GLU A 97 12.92 -4.63 6.49
CA GLU A 97 12.15 -4.78 5.26
C GLU A 97 11.14 -3.63 5.05
N VAL A 98 10.84 -2.87 6.12
CA VAL A 98 9.88 -1.76 6.06
C VAL A 98 10.30 -0.68 5.08
N ASP A 99 11.60 -0.40 4.94
CA ASP A 99 12.06 0.63 4.00
C ASP A 99 11.83 0.21 2.55
N ASP A 100 12.05 -1.07 2.23
CA ASP A 100 11.78 -1.61 0.91
C ASP A 100 10.27 -1.66 0.63
N PHE A 101 9.48 -2.07 1.63
CA PHE A 101 8.02 -2.05 1.57
C PHE A 101 7.48 -0.64 1.28
N LEU A 102 7.92 0.36 2.05
CA LEU A 102 7.48 1.75 1.88
C LEU A 102 7.94 2.32 0.54
N SER A 103 9.20 2.07 0.15
CA SER A 103 9.73 2.52 -1.14
C SER A 103 8.91 2.01 -2.31
N LEU A 104 8.51 0.73 -2.27
CA LEU A 104 7.68 0.14 -3.31
C LEU A 104 6.25 0.71 -3.29
N LEU A 105 5.65 0.84 -2.10
CA LEU A 105 4.31 1.44 -1.93
C LEU A 105 4.25 2.88 -2.47
N HIS A 106 5.30 3.67 -2.24
CA HIS A 106 5.38 5.06 -2.68
C HIS A 106 5.34 5.22 -4.20
N GLU A 107 5.70 4.20 -4.98
CA GLU A 107 5.68 4.27 -6.44
C GLU A 107 4.26 4.46 -7.04
N VAL A 108 3.23 4.07 -6.29
CA VAL A 108 1.82 4.14 -6.71
C VAL A 108 0.97 4.99 -5.78
N TYR A 109 1.56 5.49 -4.70
CA TYR A 109 0.86 6.35 -3.76
C TYR A 109 0.72 7.77 -4.32
N GLU A 110 -0.53 8.19 -4.50
CA GLU A 110 -0.92 9.57 -4.78
C GLU A 110 -2.04 9.91 -3.78
N ALA A 111 -1.91 11.04 -3.08
CA ALA A 111 -2.95 11.57 -2.20
C ALA A 111 -3.88 12.46 -3.05
N TYR A 112 -5.15 12.09 -3.13
CA TYR A 112 -6.17 12.83 -3.88
C TYR A 112 -6.51 14.19 -3.27
#